data_AF-A0A2H0TXW1-F1
#
_entry.id   AF-A0A2H0TXW1-F1
#
_cell.length_a   1.000
_cell.length_b   1.000
_cell.length_c   1.000
_cell.angle_alpha   90.00
_cell.angle_beta   90.00
_cell.angle_gamma   90.00
#
_symmetry.space_group_name_H-M   'P 1'
#
loop_
_entity.id
_entity.type
_entity.pdbx_description
1 polymer ?
#
loop_
_entity_poly.entity_id
_entity_poly.type
_entity_poly.pdbx_seq_one_letter_code
_entity_poly.pdbx_strand_id
1 'polypeptide(L)'
;MKTDTLIVKVKPEVKEKAMNVAESLGFSISSLVNAYLLDLIKNETVHFSSKPLEPSDELLASLKESEEERKKGNYYSFDTTEEAIAFLHKNVEEGGKYED
;
A
#
# COMPACT_ATOMS: atom_id res chain seq x y z
N MET A 1 -20.56 7.44 23.47
CA MET A 1 -20.60 7.15 22.03
C MET A 1 -21.74 6.18 21.80
N LYS A 2 -22.65 6.46 20.85
CA LYS A 2 -23.75 5.54 20.53
C LYS A 2 -23.21 4.47 19.58
N THR A 3 -23.33 3.21 19.97
CA THR A 3 -22.96 2.06 19.14
C THR A 3 -24.22 1.32 18.72
N ASP A 4 -24.19 0.75 17.52
CA ASP A 4 -25.25 -0.13 17.02
C ASP A 4 -24.66 -1.50 16.65
N THR A 5 -25.50 -2.52 16.53
CA THR A 5 -25.05 -3.90 16.32
C THR A 5 -25.16 -4.32 14.86
N LEU A 6 -24.07 -4.78 14.27
CA LEU A 6 -24.04 -5.40 12.95
C LEU A 6 -23.96 -6.93 13.07
N ILE A 7 -24.97 -7.63 12.54
CA ILE A 7 -25.01 -9.10 12.49
C ILE A 7 -24.85 -9.55 11.05
N VAL A 8 -23.77 -10.29 10.76
CA VAL A 8 -23.49 -10.86 9.44
C VAL A 8 -23.43 -12.38 9.53
N LYS A 9 -24.16 -13.06 8.65
CA LYS A 9 -24.08 -14.52 8.51
C LYS A 9 -22.87 -14.88 7.65
N VAL A 10 -21.95 -15.65 8.22
CA VAL A 10 -20.75 -16.15 7.54
C VAL A 10 -20.56 -17.63 7.87
N LYS A 11 -19.86 -18.37 7.00
CA LYS A 11 -19.47 -19.75 7.30
C LYS A 11 -18.49 -19.77 8.48
N PRO A 12 -18.53 -20.78 9.38
CA PRO A 12 -17.62 -20.86 10.53
C PRO A 12 -16.14 -20.81 10.14
N GLU A 13 -15.76 -21.57 9.10
CA GLU A 13 -14.40 -21.63 8.58
C GLU A 13 -13.87 -20.28 8.06
N VAL A 14 -14.75 -19.45 7.49
CA VAL A 14 -14.39 -18.12 6.97
C VAL A 14 -14.16 -17.16 8.13
N LYS A 15 -15.03 -17.23 9.14
CA LYS A 15 -14.90 -16.41 10.35
C LYS A 15 -13.59 -16.69 11.07
N GLU A 16 -13.28 -17.95 11.29
CA GLU A 16 -12.05 -18.38 11.98
C GLU A 16 -10.80 -17.90 11.24
N LYS A 17 -10.73 -18.13 9.92
CA LYS A 17 -9.60 -17.65 9.11
C LYS A 17 -9.44 -16.14 9.14
N ALA A 18 -10.54 -15.39 9.02
CA ALA A 18 -10.50 -13.93 9.06
C ALA A 18 -10.04 -13.41 10.44
N MET A 19 -10.47 -14.06 11.53
CA MET A 19 -10.01 -13.73 12.88
C MET A 19 -8.51 -13.98 13.05
N ASN A 20 -8.01 -15.14 12.61
CA ASN A 20 -6.57 -15.45 12.69
C ASN A 20 -5.71 -14.44 11.92
N VAL A 21 -6.16 -14.02 10.73
CA VAL A 21 -5.47 -12.97 9.96
C VAL A 21 -5.50 -11.64 10.70
N ALA A 22 -6.64 -11.22 11.24
CA ALA A 22 -6.75 -9.98 12.02
C ALA A 22 -5.82 -9.99 13.24
N GLU A 23 -5.80 -11.10 13.99
CA GLU A 23 -4.94 -11.29 15.16
C GLU A 23 -3.45 -11.27 14.80
N SER A 24 -3.05 -11.90 13.68
CA SER A 24 -1.66 -11.84 13.20
C SER A 24 -1.21 -10.42 12.85
N LEU A 25 -2.17 -9.54 12.49
CA LEU A 25 -1.92 -8.12 12.21
C LEU A 25 -2.05 -7.24 13.46
N GLY A 26 -2.38 -7.81 14.63
CA GLY A 26 -2.56 -7.08 15.87
C GLY A 26 -3.90 -6.34 16.00
N PHE A 27 -4.90 -6.71 15.20
CA PHE A 27 -6.22 -6.07 15.21
C PHE A 27 -7.34 -7.04 15.60
N SER A 28 -8.39 -6.51 16.20
CA SER A 28 -9.65 -7.26 16.31
C SER A 28 -10.39 -7.25 14.97
N ILE A 29 -11.12 -8.32 14.66
CA ILE A 29 -11.95 -8.36 13.44
C ILE A 29 -12.97 -7.21 13.39
N SER A 30 -13.52 -6.81 14.54
CA SER A 30 -14.45 -5.70 14.66
C SER A 30 -13.81 -4.36 14.29
N SER A 31 -12.55 -4.15 14.64
CA SER A 31 -11.80 -2.93 14.28
C SER A 31 -11.63 -2.83 12.76
N LEU A 32 -11.32 -3.96 12.09
CA LEU A 32 -11.18 -4.00 10.64
C LEU A 32 -12.52 -3.80 9.92
N VAL A 33 -13.60 -4.39 10.42
CA VAL A 33 -14.95 -4.16 9.88
C VAL A 33 -15.33 -2.68 9.99
N ASN A 34 -15.08 -2.05 11.13
CA ASN A 34 -15.32 -0.61 11.29
C ASN A 34 -14.46 0.24 10.35
N ALA A 35 -13.17 -0.08 10.21
CA ALA A 35 -12.29 0.62 9.29
C ALA A 35 -12.78 0.52 7.84
N TYR A 36 -13.22 -0.67 7.42
CA TYR A 36 -13.78 -0.88 6.09
C TYR A 36 -15.07 -0.11 5.85
N LEU A 37 -15.97 -0.04 6.85
CA LEU A 37 -17.19 0.78 6.75
C LEU A 37 -16.86 2.27 6.60
N LEU A 38 -15.84 2.76 7.33
CA LEU A 38 -15.38 4.14 7.19
C LEU A 38 -14.75 4.40 5.82
N ASP A 39 -13.96 3.46 5.31
CA ASP A 39 -13.36 3.55 3.98
C ASP A 39 -14.44 3.59 2.89
N LEU A 40 -15.45 2.72 3.00
CA LEU A 40 -16.61 2.69 2.12
C LEU A 40 -17.38 4.02 2.15
N ILE A 41 -17.59 4.62 3.32
CA ILE A 41 -18.27 5.93 3.44
C ILE A 41 -17.42 7.03 2.82
N LYS A 42 -16.10 7.01 3.05
CA LYS A 42 -15.20 8.07 2.62
C LYS A 42 -14.98 8.06 1.11
N ASN A 43 -14.80 6.88 0.54
CA ASN A 43 -14.38 6.73 -0.85
C ASN A 43 -15.54 6.32 -1.77
N GLU A 44 -16.66 5.85 -1.21
CA GLU A 44 -17.82 5.34 -1.96
C GLU A 44 -17.46 4.22 -2.96
N THR A 45 -16.35 3.53 -2.73
CA THR A 45 -15.81 2.49 -3.59
C THR A 45 -15.82 1.14 -2.89
N VAL A 46 -16.11 0.08 -3.66
CA VAL A 46 -15.95 -1.31 -3.22
C VAL A 46 -14.87 -1.97 -4.08
N HIS A 47 -13.81 -2.45 -3.44
CA HIS A 47 -12.74 -3.17 -4.13
C HIS A 47 -13.13 -4.63 -4.38
N PHE A 48 -13.51 -4.94 -5.61
CA PHE A 48 -13.62 -6.32 -6.09
C PHE A 48 -12.46 -6.60 -7.05
N SER A 49 -11.65 -7.61 -6.76
CA SER A 49 -10.71 -8.16 -7.73
C SER A 49 -10.96 -9.66 -7.89
N SER A 50 -11.20 -10.08 -9.12
CA SER A 50 -11.19 -11.49 -9.53
C SER A 50 -9.86 -11.88 -10.20
N LYS A 51 -8.87 -10.98 -10.23
CA LYS A 51 -7.60 -11.13 -10.95
C LYS A 51 -6.40 -11.10 -9.99
N PRO A 52 -5.30 -11.81 -10.33
CA PRO A 52 -3.99 -11.53 -9.77
C PRO A 52 -3.62 -10.05 -9.95
N LEU A 53 -2.74 -9.52 -9.11
CA LEU A 53 -2.26 -8.14 -9.19
C LEU A 53 -1.48 -7.94 -10.50
N GLU A 54 -2.14 -7.46 -11.55
CA GLU A 54 -1.50 -7.09 -12.82
C GLU A 54 -1.00 -5.64 -12.71
N PRO A 55 0.31 -5.37 -12.89
CA PRO A 55 0.85 -4.02 -12.92
C PRO A 55 0.13 -3.16 -13.98
N SER A 56 -0.13 -1.89 -13.68
CA SER A 56 -0.65 -0.96 -14.70
C SER A 56 0.38 -0.73 -15.81
N ASP A 57 -0.07 -0.33 -17.00
CA ASP A 57 0.83 0.03 -18.11
C ASP A 57 1.80 1.15 -17.70
N GLU A 58 1.34 2.10 -16.88
CA GLU A 58 2.18 3.14 -16.28
C GLU A 58 3.29 2.55 -15.41
N LEU A 59 2.95 1.60 -14.52
CA LEU A 59 3.93 0.93 -13.67
C LEU A 59 4.92 0.10 -14.51
N LEU A 60 4.45 -0.58 -15.55
CA LEU A 60 5.32 -1.31 -16.49
C LEU A 60 6.26 -0.36 -17.25
N ALA A 61 5.78 0.82 -17.64
CA ALA A 61 6.59 1.83 -18.31
C ALA A 61 7.67 2.39 -17.37
N SER A 62 7.31 2.76 -16.13
CA SER A 62 8.27 3.25 -15.12
C SER A 62 9.33 2.20 -14.78
N LEU A 63 8.97 0.91 -14.72
CA LEU A 63 9.94 -0.16 -14.50
C LEU A 63 10.91 -0.33 -15.68
N LYS A 64 10.44 -0.18 -16.92
CA LYS A 64 11.31 -0.21 -18.11
C LYS A 64 12.27 0.97 -18.14
N GLU A 65 11.75 2.18 -17.88
CA GLU A 65 12.55 3.39 -17.79
C GLU A 65 13.64 3.27 -16.71
N SER A 66 13.27 2.82 -15.51
CA SER A 66 14.22 2.61 -14.41
C SER A 66 15.33 1.62 -14.79
N GLU A 67 15.00 0.54 -15.51
CA GLU A 67 15.99 -0.45 -15.96
C GLU A 67 16.92 0.10 -17.06
N GLU A 68 16.43 0.99 -17.92
CA GLU A 68 17.24 1.68 -18.93
C GLU A 68 18.20 2.69 -18.29
N GLU A 69 17.71 3.51 -17.35
CA GLU A 69 18.53 4.47 -16.61
C GLU A 69 19.60 3.77 -15.77
N ARG A 70 19.25 2.64 -15.15
CA ARG A 70 20.22 1.79 -14.44
C ARG A 70 21.33 1.29 -15.36
N LYS A 71 21.01 0.88 -16.59
CA LYS A 71 22.01 0.44 -17.59
C LYS A 71 22.90 1.58 -18.07
N LYS A 72 22.36 2.80 -18.16
CA LYS A 72 23.12 4.02 -18.49
C LYS A 72 23.98 4.52 -17.32
N GLY A 73 23.79 3.96 -16.13
CA GLY A 73 24.46 4.40 -14.91
C GLY A 73 23.81 5.63 -14.26
N ASN A 74 22.62 6.02 -14.71
CA ASN A 74 21.84 7.12 -14.15
C ASN A 74 20.96 6.62 -12.99
N TYR A 75 21.61 6.21 -11.90
CA TYR A 75 20.94 5.79 -10.68
C TYR A 75 21.81 6.11 -9.47
N TYR A 76 21.18 6.23 -8.31
CA TYR A 76 21.88 6.38 -7.04
C TYR A 76 21.78 5.08 -6.24
N SER A 77 22.91 4.62 -5.71
CA SER A 77 23.00 3.50 -4.78
C SER A 77 23.73 3.95 -3.53
N PHE A 78 23.30 3.44 -2.37
CA PHE A 78 23.84 3.81 -1.08
C PHE A 78 24.20 2.55 -0.30
N ASP A 79 25.31 2.58 0.42
CA ASP A 79 25.75 1.44 1.22
C ASP A 79 25.05 1.41 2.59
N THR A 80 24.52 2.57 3.02
CA THR A 80 23.82 2.73 4.29
C THR A 80 22.47 3.43 4.15
N THR A 81 21.59 3.22 5.13
CA THR A 81 20.27 3.85 5.14
C THR A 81 20.38 5.36 5.41
N GLU A 82 21.35 5.76 6.22
CA GLU A 82 21.63 7.15 6.59
C GLU A 82 22.03 7.99 5.36
N GLU A 83 22.85 7.44 4.48
CA GLU A 83 23.24 8.08 3.21
C GLU A 83 22.04 8.28 2.28
N ALA A 84 21.17 7.27 2.17
CA ALA A 84 19.97 7.35 1.35
C ALA A 84 19.00 8.42 1.86
N ILE A 85 18.79 8.51 3.18
CA ILE A 85 17.93 9.53 3.79
C ILE A 85 18.51 10.93 3.58
N ALA A 86 19.82 11.11 3.78
CA ALA A 86 20.49 12.38 3.57
C ALA A 86 20.36 12.87 2.12
N PHE A 87 20.48 11.95 1.15
CA PHE A 87 20.25 12.24 -0.26
C PHE A 87 18.82 12.71 -0.52
N LEU A 88 17.81 12.00 0.00
CA LEU A 88 16.41 12.37 -0.18
C LEU A 88 16.10 13.76 0.40
N HIS A 89 16.55 14.06 1.62
CA HIS A 89 16.33 15.36 2.24
C HIS A 89 16.96 16.50 1.44
N LYS A 90 18.20 16.32 0.98
CA LYS A 90 18.88 17.33 0.14
C LYS A 90 18.08 17.62 -1.14
N ASN A 91 17.63 16.59 -1.85
CA ASN A 91 16.93 16.76 -3.12
C ASN A 91 15.50 17.28 -2.98
N VAL A 92 14.84 17.02 -1.84
CA VAL A 92 13.51 17.55 -1.53
C VAL A 92 13.59 19.03 -1.10
N GLU A 93 14.63 19.43 -0.36
CA GLU A 93 14.83 20.82 0.08
C GLU A 93 15.32 21.74 -1.04
N GLU A 94 16.10 21.23 -2.00
CA GLU A 94 16.66 22.01 -3.12
C GLU A 94 15.68 22.20 -4.31
N GLY A 95 14.45 21.68 -4.20
CA GLY A 95 13.43 21.86 -5.24
C GLY A 95 13.77 21.13 -6.54
N GLY A 96 13.95 19.81 -6.46
CA GLY A 96 13.83 18.86 -7.58
C GLY A 96 14.28 19.36 -8.96
N LYS A 97 15.56 19.65 -9.13
CA LYS A 97 16.14 19.82 -10.46
C LYS A 97 16.64 18.47 -10.96
N TYR A 98 15.84 17.85 -11.83
CA TYR A 98 16.37 16.88 -12.78
C TYR A 98 17.17 17.70 -13.80
N GLU A 99 18.50 17.53 -13.83
CA GLU A 99 19.30 18.00 -14.96
C GLU A 99 19.21 16.94 -16.06
N ASP A 100 18.77 17.38 -17.24
CA ASP A 100 18.58 16.59 -18.47
C ASP A 100 19.88 15.98 -19.03
#